data_AF-A0A8J7Q7W2-F1
#
_entry.id   AF-A0A8J7Q7W2-F1
#
_cell.length_a   1.000
_cell.length_b   1.000
_cell.length_c   1.000
_cell.angle_alpha   90.00
_cell.angle_beta   90.00
_cell.angle_gamma   90.00
#
_symmetry.space_group_name_H-M   'P 1'
#
loop_
_entity.id
_entity.type
_entity.pdbx_description
1 polymer ?
#
loop_
_entity_poly.entity_id
_entity_poly.type
_entity_poly.pdbx_seq_one_letter_code
_entity_poly.pdbx_strand_id
1 'polypeptide(L)'
;MTHHDPWLNVPLNEGGPNPMSPPDPGPTFRGIVITAPERVVFRAGEVVDDTGAFAAIPVCAYHCFDVPAVPIDDHFKMHAVEVKSGKSYEGFIVALDPGIMVPCPFEDAEPLKPEDVEGLASGGWINPNLANFVPIPREPATYEVFMSLRGFQSNRVRIELIQE
;
A
#
# COMPACT_ATOMS: atom_id res chain seq x y z
N MET A 1 -5.28 -10.81 30.75
CA MET A 1 -5.89 -10.78 29.41
C MET A 1 -4.79 -10.38 28.46
N THR A 2 -4.30 -11.30 27.65
CA THR A 2 -3.32 -10.99 26.59
C THR A 2 -4.04 -10.14 25.55
N HIS A 3 -3.71 -8.85 25.46
CA HIS A 3 -4.16 -8.02 24.36
C HIS A 3 -3.64 -8.66 23.08
N HIS A 4 -4.55 -9.21 22.28
CA HIS A 4 -4.21 -9.71 20.95
C HIS A 4 -3.98 -8.47 20.08
N ASP A 5 -2.73 -8.22 19.68
CA ASP A 5 -2.45 -7.16 18.71
C ASP A 5 -3.04 -7.59 17.36
N PRO A 6 -4.06 -6.89 16.83
CA PRO A 6 -4.73 -7.28 15.60
C PRO A 6 -3.84 -7.12 14.37
N TRP A 7 -2.76 -6.34 14.45
CA TRP A 7 -1.84 -6.10 13.34
C TRP A 7 -0.97 -7.30 12.99
N LEU A 8 -0.74 -8.21 13.96
CA LEU A 8 0.08 -9.41 13.76
C LEU A 8 -0.51 -10.40 12.76
N ASN A 9 -1.82 -10.34 12.52
CA ASN A 9 -2.54 -11.28 11.66
C ASN A 9 -2.97 -10.65 10.33
N VAL A 10 -2.52 -9.44 10.01
CA VAL A 10 -2.84 -8.80 8.74
C VAL A 10 -2.13 -9.54 7.61
N PRO A 11 -2.85 -10.06 6.59
CA PRO A 11 -2.22 -10.64 5.41
C PRO A 11 -1.39 -9.56 4.69
N LEU A 12 -0.08 -9.82 4.55
CA LEU A 12 0.85 -8.87 3.96
C LEU A 12 0.93 -9.05 2.45
N ASN A 13 0.99 -7.93 1.73
CA ASN A 13 1.13 -7.86 0.28
C ASN A 13 -0.03 -8.51 -0.49
N GLU A 14 -1.19 -8.66 0.15
CA GLU A 14 -2.40 -9.20 -0.45
C GLU A 14 -3.45 -8.10 -0.71
N GLY A 15 -4.33 -8.38 -1.68
CA GLY A 15 -5.52 -7.57 -1.95
C GLY A 15 -6.71 -8.01 -1.10
N GLY A 16 -7.62 -7.09 -0.81
CA GLY A 16 -8.87 -7.35 -0.10
C GLY A 16 -8.93 -6.78 1.32
N PRO A 17 -10.16 -6.56 1.85
CA PRO A 17 -10.35 -5.94 3.15
C PRO A 17 -10.01 -6.91 4.28
N ASN A 18 -9.55 -6.34 5.39
CA ASN A 18 -9.31 -7.03 6.66
C ASN A 18 -9.75 -6.13 7.83
N PRO A 19 -9.76 -6.62 9.09
CA PRO A 19 -10.21 -5.83 10.25
C PRO A 19 -9.46 -4.51 10.48
N MET A 20 -8.23 -4.40 9.96
CA MET A 20 -7.40 -3.20 10.07
C MET A 20 -7.48 -2.30 8.84
N SER A 21 -8.20 -2.71 7.79
CA SER A 21 -8.44 -1.87 6.62
C SER A 21 -9.23 -0.61 7.01
N PRO A 22 -8.96 0.53 6.33
CA PRO A 22 -9.81 1.70 6.47
C PRO A 22 -11.27 1.34 6.12
N PRO A 23 -12.26 1.91 6.84
CA PRO A 23 -13.66 1.74 6.46
C PRO A 23 -13.89 2.29 5.05
N ASP A 24 -14.80 1.67 4.31
CA ASP A 24 -15.22 2.19 3.00
C ASP A 24 -15.73 3.63 3.15
N PRO A 25 -15.05 4.63 2.53
CA PRO A 25 -15.46 6.03 2.64
C PRO A 25 -16.71 6.37 1.83
N GLY A 26 -17.25 5.42 1.06
CA GLY A 26 -18.49 5.54 0.30
C GLY A 26 -18.27 5.85 -1.19
N PRO A 27 -19.36 5.78 -1.99
CA PRO A 27 -19.28 5.75 -3.45
C PRO A 27 -18.79 7.04 -4.11
N THR A 28 -18.84 8.17 -3.39
CA THR A 28 -18.38 9.48 -3.88
C THR A 28 -16.91 9.75 -3.57
N PHE A 29 -16.25 8.89 -2.79
CA PHE A 29 -14.86 9.09 -2.46
C PHE A 29 -13.96 8.85 -3.66
N ARG A 30 -12.96 9.72 -3.83
CA ARG A 30 -11.88 9.58 -4.81
C ARG A 30 -10.56 9.91 -4.12
N GLY A 31 -9.63 8.97 -4.15
CA GLY A 31 -8.35 9.10 -3.48
C GLY A 31 -7.91 7.82 -2.78
N ILE A 32 -7.08 8.01 -1.76
CA ILE A 32 -6.46 6.94 -0.98
C ILE A 32 -6.69 7.25 0.49
N VAL A 33 -7.04 6.25 1.28
CA VAL A 33 -7.04 6.32 2.74
C VAL A 33 -6.23 5.15 3.27
N ILE A 34 -5.44 5.38 4.31
CA ILE A 34 -4.58 4.36 4.91
C ILE A 34 -4.72 4.30 6.42
N THR A 35 -4.42 3.12 6.96
CA THR A 35 -4.27 2.80 8.38
C THR A 35 -3.02 1.93 8.55
N ALA A 36 -2.37 2.06 9.70
CA ALA A 36 -1.15 1.32 10.02
C ALA A 36 -1.01 1.18 11.55
N PRO A 37 -0.21 0.23 12.05
CA PRO A 37 0.11 0.13 13.47
C PRO A 37 0.86 1.38 13.93
N GLU A 38 0.56 1.85 15.14
CA GLU A 38 1.31 2.95 15.75
C GLU A 38 2.73 2.52 16.13
N ARG A 39 2.93 1.22 16.39
CA ARG A 39 4.19 0.63 16.83
C ARG A 39 4.44 -0.70 16.13
N VAL A 40 5.67 -0.92 15.70
CA VAL A 40 6.15 -2.21 15.18
C VAL A 40 7.44 -2.57 15.89
N VAL A 41 7.50 -3.79 16.40
CA VAL A 41 8.71 -4.35 17.02
C VAL A 41 9.40 -5.25 15.99
N PHE A 42 10.72 -5.12 15.88
CA PHE A 42 11.54 -5.98 15.03
C PHE A 42 12.79 -6.45 15.77
N ARG A 43 13.37 -7.57 15.33
CA ARG A 43 14.61 -8.12 15.91
C ARG A 43 15.75 -8.02 14.90
N ALA A 44 16.95 -7.74 15.41
CA ALA A 44 18.13 -7.68 14.57
C ALA A 44 18.43 -9.04 13.93
N GLY A 45 18.53 -9.06 12.60
CA GLY A 45 18.83 -10.26 11.82
C GLY A 45 17.62 -11.13 11.45
N GLU A 46 16.43 -10.79 11.94
CA GLU A 46 15.19 -11.48 11.54
C GLU A 46 14.71 -10.99 10.16
N VAL A 47 14.08 -11.89 9.42
CA VAL A 47 13.34 -11.59 8.20
C VAL A 47 11.94 -12.15 8.33
N VAL A 48 10.94 -11.41 7.87
CA VAL A 48 9.52 -11.75 8.05
C VAL A 48 8.89 -12.40 6.81
N ASP A 49 9.58 -12.39 5.67
CA ASP A 49 9.15 -13.02 4.43
C ASP A 49 10.34 -13.32 3.48
N ASP A 50 10.04 -14.00 2.37
CA ASP A 50 11.00 -14.40 1.34
C ASP A 50 11.61 -13.23 0.54
N THR A 51 11.05 -12.02 0.68
CA THR A 51 11.63 -10.83 0.05
C THR A 51 12.79 -10.24 0.86
N GLY A 52 13.00 -10.73 2.09
CA GLY A 52 14.03 -10.27 3.00
C GLY A 52 13.64 -9.01 3.79
N ALA A 53 12.33 -8.71 3.88
CA ALA A 53 11.81 -7.65 4.74
C ALA A 53 12.20 -7.94 6.21
N PHE A 54 12.71 -6.93 6.91
CA PHE A 54 13.23 -7.09 8.28
C PHE A 54 12.16 -6.98 9.37
N ALA A 55 10.96 -6.51 9.00
CA ALA A 55 9.85 -6.26 9.90
C ALA A 55 8.52 -6.38 9.15
N ALA A 56 7.48 -6.79 9.87
CA ALA A 56 6.10 -6.79 9.39
C ALA A 56 5.49 -5.42 9.71
N ILE A 57 5.48 -4.53 8.72
CA ILE A 57 4.93 -3.17 8.82
C ILE A 57 3.72 -3.05 7.87
N PRO A 58 2.56 -3.63 8.24
CA PRO A 58 1.37 -3.57 7.40
C PRO A 58 0.86 -2.14 7.26
N VAL A 59 0.69 -1.69 6.01
CA VAL A 59 -0.04 -0.47 5.68
C VAL A 59 -1.30 -0.89 4.95
N CYS A 60 -2.45 -0.84 5.63
CA CYS A 60 -3.73 -1.19 5.01
C CYS A 60 -4.29 0.04 4.31
N ALA A 61 -4.67 -0.10 3.04
CA ALA A 61 -5.16 1.01 2.23
C ALA A 61 -6.47 0.66 1.54
N TYR A 62 -7.35 1.65 1.43
CA TYR A 62 -8.43 1.68 0.44
C TYR A 62 -8.15 2.77 -0.57
N HIS A 63 -8.37 2.47 -1.85
CA HIS A 63 -8.28 3.45 -2.92
C HIS A 63 -9.53 3.38 -3.81
N CYS A 64 -9.90 4.51 -4.39
CA CYS A 64 -10.96 4.58 -5.39
C CYS A 64 -10.67 5.72 -6.37
N PHE A 65 -10.65 5.42 -7.67
CA PHE A 65 -10.38 6.40 -8.72
C PHE A 65 -11.29 6.16 -9.91
N ASP A 66 -11.54 7.21 -10.69
CA ASP A 66 -12.27 7.08 -11.95
C ASP A 66 -11.49 6.21 -12.94
N VAL A 67 -12.21 5.37 -13.67
CA VAL A 67 -11.62 4.47 -14.68
C VAL A 67 -11.14 5.33 -15.86
N PRO A 68 -9.84 5.30 -16.21
CA PRO A 68 -9.38 6.06 -17.35
C PRO A 68 -9.77 5.35 -18.65
N ALA A 69 -10.13 6.12 -19.68
CA ALA A 69 -10.47 5.59 -21.01
C ALA A 69 -9.27 4.91 -21.70
N VAL A 70 -8.06 5.39 -21.38
CA VAL A 70 -6.80 4.83 -21.85
C VAL A 70 -6.07 4.23 -20.64
N PRO A 71 -5.52 3.01 -20.72
CA PRO A 71 -4.67 2.46 -19.68
C PRO A 71 -3.52 3.43 -19.36
N ILE A 72 -3.35 3.76 -18.08
CA ILE A 72 -2.25 4.60 -17.61
C ILE A 72 -1.34 3.71 -16.77
N ASP A 73 -0.08 3.64 -17.16
CA ASP A 73 0.97 2.93 -16.43
C ASP A 73 1.39 3.76 -15.20
N ASP A 74 0.53 3.74 -14.18
CA ASP A 74 0.77 4.38 -12.90
C ASP A 74 0.84 3.35 -11.80
N HIS A 75 1.86 3.47 -10.95
CA HIS A 75 2.02 2.65 -9.76
C HIS A 75 1.80 3.48 -8.51
N PHE A 76 1.22 2.85 -7.48
CA PHE A 76 1.21 3.46 -6.15
C PHE A 76 2.65 3.66 -5.67
N LYS A 77 2.92 4.84 -5.13
CA LYS A 77 4.14 5.10 -4.38
C LYS A 77 3.83 5.12 -2.90
N MET A 78 4.67 4.47 -2.12
CA MET A 78 4.66 4.57 -0.67
C MET A 78 5.83 5.41 -0.22
N HIS A 79 5.58 6.30 0.73
CA HIS A 79 6.53 7.26 1.24
C HIS A 79 6.68 7.05 2.73
N ALA A 80 7.91 7.10 3.23
CA ALA A 80 8.22 7.13 4.66
C ALA A 80 9.20 8.28 4.93
N VAL A 81 8.80 9.20 5.80
CA VAL A 81 9.65 10.34 6.20
C VAL A 81 10.05 10.14 7.66
N GLU A 82 11.33 10.01 7.92
CA GLU A 82 11.85 9.90 9.29
C GLU A 82 11.61 11.22 10.03
N VAL A 83 10.86 11.17 11.14
CA VAL A 83 10.40 12.37 11.87
C VAL A 83 11.57 13.21 12.40
N LYS A 84 12.65 12.58 12.86
CA LYS A 84 13.77 13.28 13.49
C LYS A 84 14.68 13.98 12.50
N SER A 85 15.02 13.31 11.40
CA SER A 85 15.98 13.83 10.41
C SER A 85 15.30 14.54 9.23
N GLY A 86 14.01 14.31 9.01
CA GLY A 86 13.29 14.73 7.81
C GLY A 86 13.67 13.95 6.54
N LYS A 87 14.49 12.90 6.66
CA LYS A 87 14.92 12.09 5.52
C LYS A 87 13.75 11.31 4.95
N SER A 88 13.55 11.43 3.64
CA SER A 88 12.47 10.76 2.91
C SER A 88 12.97 9.50 2.22
N TYR A 89 12.14 8.47 2.26
CA TYR A 89 12.30 7.20 1.58
C TYR A 89 11.03 6.95 0.76
N GLU A 90 11.18 6.44 -0.46
CA GLU A 90 10.04 6.10 -1.31
C GLU A 90 10.27 4.79 -2.05
N GLY A 91 9.17 4.16 -2.44
CA GLY A 91 9.16 2.91 -3.20
C GLY A 91 7.86 2.71 -3.95
N PHE A 92 7.92 1.96 -5.04
CA PHE A 92 6.75 1.62 -5.86
C PHE A 92 6.13 0.32 -5.37
N ILE A 93 4.80 0.28 -5.27
CA ILE A 93 4.04 -0.95 -5.09
C ILE A 93 3.78 -1.50 -6.48
N VAL A 94 4.67 -2.39 -6.93
CA VAL A 94 4.53 -3.10 -8.19
C VAL A 94 4.12 -4.53 -7.85
N ALA A 95 2.90 -4.91 -8.20
CA ALA A 95 2.51 -6.31 -8.16
C ALA A 95 3.27 -7.02 -9.28
N LEU A 96 4.27 -7.82 -8.93
CA LEU A 96 4.83 -8.80 -9.87
C LEU A 96 3.79 -9.90 -9.98
N ASP A 97 2.98 -9.89 -11.04
CA ASP A 97 2.15 -11.04 -11.38
C ASP A 97 3.10 -12.18 -11.81
N PRO A 98 3.20 -13.29 -11.04
CA PRO A 98 3.99 -14.45 -11.45
C PRO A 98 3.30 -15.25 -12.58
N GLY A 99 2.09 -14.85 -12.98
CA GLY A 99 1.36 -15.41 -14.09
C GLY A 99 2.17 -15.41 -15.38
N ILE A 100 2.02 -16.49 -16.15
CA ILE A 100 2.45 -16.48 -17.54
C ILE A 100 1.70 -15.34 -18.21
N MET A 101 2.42 -14.39 -18.82
CA MET A 101 1.84 -13.39 -19.71
C MET A 101 1.14 -14.13 -20.85
N VAL A 102 -0.12 -14.49 -20.65
CA VAL A 102 -0.98 -15.01 -21.71
C VAL A 102 -1.34 -13.79 -22.55
N PRO A 103 -1.13 -13.83 -23.89
CA PRO A 103 -1.54 -12.74 -24.76
C PRO A 103 -3.00 -12.40 -24.48
N CYS A 104 -3.32 -11.11 -24.36
CA CYS A 104 -4.69 -10.70 -24.15
C CYS A 104 -5.51 -11.26 -25.34
N PRO A 105 -6.58 -12.06 -25.13
CA PRO A 105 -7.37 -12.61 -26.23
C PRO A 105 -8.05 -11.52 -27.08
N PHE A 106 -7.95 -10.27 -26.64
CA PHE A 106 -8.50 -9.07 -27.25
C PHE A 106 -7.40 -8.03 -27.56
N GLU A 107 -6.18 -8.46 -27.94
CA GLU A 107 -5.10 -7.53 -28.34
C GLU A 107 -5.53 -6.51 -29.42
N ASP A 108 -6.53 -6.88 -30.25
CA ASP A 108 -7.11 -6.01 -31.30
C ASP A 108 -8.38 -5.26 -30.88
N ALA A 109 -8.79 -5.29 -29.61
CA ALA A 109 -9.96 -4.52 -29.17
C ALA A 109 -9.67 -3.01 -29.23
N GLU A 110 -10.63 -2.24 -29.76
CA GLU A 110 -10.55 -0.79 -29.71
C GLU A 110 -10.50 -0.32 -28.24
N PRO A 111 -9.66 0.67 -27.90
CA PRO A 111 -9.69 1.30 -26.59
C PRO A 111 -11.10 1.82 -26.26
N LEU A 112 -11.47 1.76 -24.98
CA LEU A 112 -12.73 2.36 -24.52
C LEU A 112 -12.74 3.86 -24.84
N LYS A 113 -13.88 4.38 -25.28
CA LYS A 113 -14.06 5.82 -25.46
C LYS A 113 -14.29 6.47 -24.10
N PRO A 114 -14.00 7.78 -23.94
CA PRO A 114 -14.28 8.51 -22.70
C PRO A 114 -15.73 8.36 -22.22
N GLU A 115 -16.69 8.31 -23.16
CA GLU A 115 -18.11 8.14 -22.85
C GLU A 115 -18.42 6.75 -22.26
N ASP A 116 -17.63 5.71 -22.57
CA ASP A 116 -17.85 4.35 -22.09
C ASP A 116 -17.44 4.18 -20.61
N VAL A 117 -16.57 5.06 -20.11
CA VAL A 117 -16.05 5.03 -18.73
C VAL A 117 -16.55 6.19 -17.87
N GLU A 118 -17.37 7.07 -18.44
CA GLU A 118 -17.89 8.24 -17.73
C GLU A 118 -18.73 7.79 -16.51
N GLY A 119 -18.36 8.30 -15.32
CA GLY A 119 -19.01 7.94 -14.06
C GLY A 119 -18.61 6.58 -13.50
N LEU A 120 -17.75 5.81 -14.17
CA LEU A 120 -17.19 4.57 -13.64
C LEU A 120 -16.00 4.86 -12.74
N ALA A 121 -15.97 4.21 -11.58
CA ALA A 121 -14.83 4.20 -10.69
C ALA A 121 -14.48 2.78 -10.27
N SER A 122 -13.19 2.56 -10.10
CA SER A 122 -12.64 1.32 -9.59
C SER A 122 -11.94 1.60 -8.26
N GLY A 123 -12.25 0.79 -7.27
CA GLY A 123 -11.63 0.86 -5.96
C GLY A 123 -11.33 -0.52 -5.41
N GLY A 124 -10.42 -0.55 -4.45
CA GLY A 124 -9.96 -1.79 -3.88
C GLY A 124 -9.15 -1.58 -2.60
N TRP A 125 -8.98 -2.68 -1.89
CA TRP A 125 -8.13 -2.75 -0.70
C TRP A 125 -6.81 -3.43 -1.03
N ILE A 126 -5.73 -2.91 -0.46
CA ILE A 126 -4.39 -3.48 -0.53
C ILE A 126 -3.71 -3.38 0.84
N ASN A 127 -2.90 -4.38 1.18
CA ASN A 127 -2.24 -4.47 2.48
C ASN A 127 -0.71 -4.62 2.34
N PRO A 128 -0.01 -3.70 1.65
CA PRO A 128 1.44 -3.80 1.47
C PRO A 128 2.19 -3.78 2.80
N ASN A 129 3.27 -4.56 2.88
CA ASN A 129 4.26 -4.41 3.94
C ASN A 129 5.27 -3.33 3.53
N LEU A 130 5.36 -2.23 4.30
CA LEU A 130 6.22 -1.08 4.01
C LEU A 130 7.68 -1.50 3.77
N ALA A 131 8.19 -2.46 4.55
CA ALA A 131 9.59 -2.89 4.49
C ALA A 131 9.96 -3.61 3.18
N ASN A 132 8.99 -4.12 2.42
CA ASN A 132 9.23 -4.78 1.14
C ASN A 132 9.43 -3.76 0.01
N PHE A 133 8.77 -2.60 0.12
CA PHE A 133 8.70 -1.63 -0.99
C PHE A 133 9.57 -0.42 -0.74
N VAL A 134 9.70 0.03 0.51
CA VAL A 134 10.41 1.25 0.86
C VAL A 134 11.73 0.91 1.58
N PRO A 135 12.89 1.34 1.08
CA PRO A 135 14.20 0.98 1.62
C PRO A 135 14.54 1.79 2.89
N ILE A 136 13.71 1.66 3.93
CA ILE A 136 13.96 2.25 5.24
C ILE A 136 15.10 1.50 5.98
N PRO A 137 15.91 2.19 6.80
CA PRO A 137 16.95 1.56 7.62
C PRO A 137 16.37 0.54 8.61
N ARG A 138 17.17 -0.48 8.93
CA ARG A 138 16.86 -1.51 9.94
C ARG A 138 17.23 -1.01 11.34
N GLU A 139 16.74 0.17 11.71
CA GLU A 139 17.09 0.87 12.95
C GLU A 139 15.83 1.45 13.61
N PRO A 140 15.80 1.60 14.95
CA PRO A 140 14.69 2.26 15.63
C PRO A 140 14.52 3.71 15.18
N ALA A 141 13.31 4.06 14.74
CA ALA A 141 12.95 5.39 14.28
C ALA A 141 11.43 5.57 14.23
N THR A 142 10.97 6.81 14.16
CA THR A 142 9.56 7.13 13.90
C THR A 142 9.41 7.68 12.49
N TYR A 143 8.44 7.15 11.75
CA TYR A 143 8.16 7.55 10.38
C TYR A 143 6.75 8.12 10.24
N GLU A 144 6.62 9.17 9.43
CA GLU A 144 5.35 9.56 8.83
C GLU A 144 5.23 8.88 7.48
N VAL A 145 4.21 8.03 7.34
CA VAL A 145 3.97 7.21 6.16
C VAL A 145 2.72 7.70 5.43
N PHE A 146 2.80 7.78 4.10
CA PHE A 146 1.66 8.09 3.24
C PHE A 146 1.83 7.44 1.87
N MET A 147 0.73 7.31 1.14
CA MET A 147 0.70 6.78 -0.22
C MET A 147 0.31 7.86 -1.22
N SER A 148 0.75 7.72 -2.47
CA SER A 148 0.38 8.60 -3.55
C SER A 148 0.16 7.87 -4.87
N LEU A 149 -0.80 8.34 -5.66
CA LEU A 149 -1.06 7.91 -7.04
C LEU A 149 -1.66 9.08 -7.80
N ARG A 150 -1.21 9.36 -9.04
CA ARG A 150 -1.81 10.38 -9.93
C ARG A 150 -2.00 11.77 -9.28
N GLY A 151 -1.04 12.18 -8.45
CA GLY A 151 -1.10 13.45 -7.70
C GLY A 151 -2.01 13.44 -6.47
N PHE A 152 -2.81 12.39 -6.25
CA PHE A 152 -3.52 12.19 -4.99
C PHE A 152 -2.56 11.70 -3.91
N GLN A 153 -2.82 12.13 -2.67
CA GLN A 153 -2.11 11.67 -1.48
C GLN A 153 -3.12 11.14 -0.46
N SER A 154 -2.74 10.10 0.26
CA SER A 154 -3.51 9.62 1.41
C SER A 154 -3.37 10.55 2.61
N ASN A 155 -4.14 10.27 3.66
CA ASN A 155 -3.77 10.70 5.01
C ASN A 155 -2.38 10.19 5.39
N ARG A 156 -1.76 10.85 6.37
CA ARG A 156 -0.48 10.43 6.97
C ARG A 156 -0.76 9.59 8.21
N VAL A 157 0.00 8.52 8.38
CA VAL A 157 0.02 7.69 9.59
C VAL A 157 1.41 7.73 10.20
N ARG A 158 1.50 7.66 11.52
CA ARG A 158 2.77 7.68 12.24
C ARG A 158 3.05 6.28 12.78
N ILE A 159 4.24 5.76 12.48
CA ILE A 159 4.68 4.42 12.87
C ILE A 159 6.00 4.55 13.63
N GLU A 160 6.06 4.00 14.83
CA GLU A 160 7.27 3.88 15.64
C GLU A 160 7.88 2.48 15.47
N LEU A 161 9.10 2.40 14.95
CA LEU A 161 9.88 1.17 14.88
C LEU A 161 10.74 1.02 16.13
N ILE A 162 10.61 -0.12 16.80
CA ILE A 162 11.31 -0.45 18.03
C ILE A 162 12.10 -1.74 17.79
N GLN A 163 13.38 -1.73 18.15
CA GLN A 163 14.20 -2.94 18.13
C GLN A 163 14.11 -3.63 19.49
N GLU A 164 13.79 -4.92 19.50
CA GLU A 164 13.88 -5.79 20.68
C GLU A 164 15.31 -6.31 20.92
#